data_AF-A0A3D4NAN5-F1
#
_entry.id   AF-A0A3D4NAN5-F1
#
_cell.length_a   1.000
_cell.length_b   1.000
_cell.length_c   1.000
_cell.angle_alpha   90.00
_cell.angle_beta   90.00
_cell.angle_gamma   90.00
#
_symmetry.space_group_name_H-M   'P 1'
#
loop_
_entity.id
_entity.type
_entity.pdbx_description
1 polymer ?
#
loop_
_entity_poly.entity_id
_entity_poly.type
_entity_poly.pdbx_seq_one_letter_code
_entity_poly.pdbx_strand_id
1 'polypeptide(L)' 'MPLPSHRKKIINLFSKIENDSLRTIISEVISLENEQRSSPNFPIRKVEAIVDGEASLLELRESKRRDNEIR' A
#
# COMPACT_ATOMS: atom_id res chain seq x y z
N MET A 1 26.55 -2.34 -1.61
CA MET A 1 26.39 -1.95 -3.02
C MET A 1 25.31 -0.87 -3.12
N PRO A 2 25.50 0.20 -3.92
CA PRO A 2 24.46 1.22 -4.11
C PRO A 2 23.28 0.69 -4.95
N LEU A 3 22.06 1.14 -4.64
CA LEU A 3 20.85 0.79 -5.40
C LEU A 3 20.94 1.27 -6.87
N PRO A 4 20.49 0.44 -7.83
CA PRO A 4 20.41 0.83 -9.25
C PRO A 4 19.63 2.14 -9.46
N SER A 5 20.04 2.95 -10.43
CA SER A 5 19.48 4.30 -10.69
C SER A 5 17.97 4.31 -10.92
N HIS A 6 17.41 3.27 -11.53
CA HIS A 6 15.97 3.11 -11.74
C HIS A 6 15.22 2.88 -10.42
N ARG A 7 15.77 2.11 -9.47
CA ARG A 7 15.15 1.90 -8.15
C ARG A 7 15.11 3.20 -7.34
N LYS A 8 16.13 4.06 -7.47
CA LYS A 8 16.14 5.38 -6.82
C LYS A 8 15.01 6.30 -7.34
N LYS A 9 14.71 6.27 -8.64
CA LYS A 9 13.59 7.04 -9.23
C LYS A 9 12.24 6.56 -8.69
N ILE A 10 12.07 5.25 -8.56
CA ILE A 10 10.86 4.65 -7.99
C ILE A 10 10.73 5.06 -6.52
N ILE A 11 11.77 4.88 -5.71
CA ILE A 11 11.76 5.31 -4.30
C ILE A 11 11.41 6.79 -4.16
N ASN A 12 12.00 7.67 -4.98
CA ASN A 12 11.67 9.10 -5.00
C ASN A 12 10.24 9.41 -5.45
N LEU A 13 9.60 8.52 -6.22
CA LEU A 13 8.18 8.63 -6.58
C LEU A 13 7.30 8.24 -5.39
N PHE A 14 7.61 7.12 -4.75
CA PHE A 14 6.89 6.65 -3.56
C PHE A 14 7.06 7.56 -2.34
N SER A 15 8.21 8.25 -2.22
CA SER A 15 8.47 9.20 -1.14
C SER A 15 7.64 10.49 -1.26
N LYS A 16 7.07 10.79 -2.44
CA LYS A 16 6.17 11.93 -2.63
C LYS A 16 4.74 11.66 -2.17
N ILE A 17 4.41 10.40 -1.90
CA ILE A 17 3.10 10.02 -1.39
C ILE A 17 3.14 10.23 0.13
N GLU A 18 2.48 11.28 0.62
CA GLU A 18 2.46 11.62 2.05
C GLU A 18 1.64 10.62 2.88
N ASN A 19 0.63 10.00 2.26
CA ASN A 19 -0.22 9.02 2.92
C ASN A 19 0.44 7.63 2.92
N ASP A 20 0.84 7.17 4.10
CA ASP A 20 1.50 5.87 4.27
C ASP A 20 0.61 4.69 3.85
N SER A 21 -0.71 4.74 4.08
CA SER A 21 -1.63 3.68 3.65
C SER A 21 -1.72 3.58 2.13
N LEU A 22 -1.76 4.72 1.42
CA LEU A 22 -1.69 4.70 -0.05
C LEU A 22 -0.36 4.11 -0.53
N ARG A 23 0.76 4.38 0.16
CA ARG A 23 2.06 3.79 -0.15
C ARG A 23 2.03 2.27 0.00
N THR A 24 1.39 1.76 1.07
CA THR A 24 1.23 0.33 1.32
C THR A 24 0.38 -0.34 0.23
N ILE A 25 -0.79 0.21 -0.08
CA ILE A 25 -1.70 -0.32 -1.11
C ILE A 25 -0.95 -0.47 -2.44
N ILE A 26 -0.27 0.59 -2.89
CA ILE A 26 0.43 0.56 -4.18
C ILE A 26 1.57 -0.48 -4.16
N SER A 27 2.29 -0.61 -3.04
CA SER A 27 3.35 -1.61 -2.90
C SER A 27 2.82 -3.04 -3.02
N GLU A 28 1.70 -3.35 -2.37
CA GLU A 28 1.09 -4.67 -2.44
C GLU A 28 0.50 -4.96 -3.82
N VAL A 29 -0.14 -3.97 -4.44
CA VAL A 29 -0.67 -4.10 -5.81
C VAL A 29 0.43 -4.37 -6.84
N ILE A 30 1.60 -3.72 -6.71
CA ILE A 30 2.77 -3.99 -7.57
C ILE A 30 3.33 -5.39 -7.33
N SER A 31 3.34 -5.84 -6.08
CA SER A 31 3.80 -7.20 -5.74
C SER A 31 2.87 -8.23 -6.39
N LEU A 32 1.56 -8.01 -6.30
CA LEU A 32 0.53 -8.83 -6.92
C LEU A 32 0.62 -8.82 -8.46
N GLU A 33 0.89 -7.67 -9.07
CA GLU A 33 1.12 -7.57 -10.53
C GLU A 33 2.35 -8.38 -10.96
N ASN A 34 3.46 -8.29 -10.22
CA ASN A 34 4.66 -9.08 -10.51
C ASN A 34 4.42 -10.59 -10.39
N GLU A 35 3.69 -11.03 -9.38
CA GLU A 35 3.33 -12.44 -9.20
C GLU A 35 2.42 -12.96 -10.31
N GLN A 36 1.56 -12.09 -10.85
CA GLN A 36 0.57 -12.43 -11.87
C GLN A 36 0.97 -11.94 -13.26
N ARG A 37 2.24 -11.57 -13.48
CA ARG A 37 2.70 -10.94 -14.72
C ARG A 37 2.48 -11.80 -15.98
N SER A 38 2.42 -13.11 -15.79
CA SER A 38 2.14 -14.09 -16.85
C SER A 38 0.65 -14.42 -17.00
N SER A 39 -0.21 -13.89 -16.13
CA SER A 39 -1.66 -14.08 -16.16
C SER A 39 -2.29 -13.06 -17.10
N PRO A 40 -3.19 -13.47 -18.00
CA PRO A 40 -3.94 -12.54 -18.85
C PRO A 40 -4.98 -11.73 -18.06
N ASN A 41 -5.35 -12.19 -16.86
CA ASN A 41 -6.36 -11.56 -16.03
C ASN A 41 -5.71 -10.99 -14.77
N PHE A 42 -5.85 -9.68 -14.60
CA PHE A 42 -5.43 -9.00 -13.39
C PHE A 42 -6.40 -9.32 -12.24
N PRO A 43 -5.92 -9.75 -11.06
CA PRO A 43 -6.78 -10.25 -9.98
C PRO A 43 -7.43 -9.11 -9.17
N ILE A 44 -8.43 -8.46 -9.77
CA ILE A 44 -9.15 -7.30 -9.19
C ILE A 44 -9.66 -7.57 -7.76
N ARG A 45 -10.24 -8.74 -7.50
CA ARG A 45 -10.74 -9.10 -6.16
C ARG A 45 -9.67 -9.10 -5.07
N LYS A 46 -8.41 -9.40 -5.43
CA LYS A 46 -7.30 -9.35 -4.48
C LYS A 46 -6.89 -7.90 -4.21
N VAL A 47 -6.96 -7.03 -5.22
CA VAL A 47 -6.73 -5.59 -5.06
C VAL A 47 -7.79 -4.97 -4.14
N GLU A 48 -9.06 -5.32 -4.34
CA GLU A 48 -10.16 -4.90 -3.44
C GLU A 48 -9.87 -5.31 -1.99
N ALA A 49 -9.47 -6.57 -1.76
CA ALA A 49 -9.15 -7.05 -0.41
C ALA A 49 -7.97 -6.30 0.25
N ILE A 50 -6.95 -5.90 -0.52
CA ILE A 50 -5.82 -5.09 -0.02
C ILE A 50 -6.32 -3.70 0.43
N VAL A 51 -7.16 -3.07 -0.40
CA VAL A 51 -7.74 -1.75 -0.09
C VAL A 51 -8.63 -1.82 1.15
N ASP A 52 -9.52 -2.82 1.23
CA ASP A 52 -10.41 -3.03 2.37
C ASP A 52 -9.65 -3.32 3.67
N GLY A 53 -8.55 -4.06 3.58
CA GLY A 53 -7.65 -4.33 4.70
C GLY A 53 -7.02 -3.06 5.26
N GLU A 54 -6.49 -2.19 4.40
CA GLU A 54 -5.91 -0.90 4.81
C GLU A 54 -6.97 0.06 5.36
N ALA A 55 -8.17 0.10 4.76
CA ALA A 55 -9.28 0.90 5.29
C ALA A 55 -9.67 0.44 6.71
N SER A 56 -9.79 -0.86 6.93
CA SER A 56 -10.10 -1.44 8.25
C SER A 56 -9.03 -1.09 9.29
N LEU A 57 -7.75 -1.12 8.92
CA LEU A 57 -6.65 -0.73 9.81
C LEU A 57 -6.67 0.76 10.15
N LEU A 58 -7.08 1.61 9.20
CA LEU A 58 -7.20 3.04 9.39
C LEU A 58 -8.33 3.37 10.37
N GLU A 59 -9.50 2.77 10.19
CA GLU A 59 -10.63 2.88 11.12
C GLU A 59 -10.26 2.40 12.54
N LEU A 60 -9.52 1.30 12.66
CA LEU A 60 -9.03 0.79 13.94
C LEU A 60 -8.04 1.75 14.63
N ARG A 61 -7.20 2.44 13.84
CA ARG A 61 -6.29 3.45 14.39
C ARG A 61 -7.04 4.69 14.86
N GLU A 62 -8.07 5.11 14.11
CA GLU A 62 -8.90 6.26 14.47
C GLU A 62 -9.78 6.00 15.70
N SER A 63 -10.32 4.79 15.85
CA SER A 63 -11.06 4.42 17.07
C SER A 63 -10.16 4.45 18.31
N LYS A 64 -8.97 3.86 18.23
CA LYS A 64 -7.99 3.88 19.33
C LYS A 64 -7.53 5.29 19.71
N ARG A 65 -7.39 6.20 18.74
CA ARG A 65 -7.07 7.62 19.02
C ARG A 65 -8.20 8.29 19.79
N ARG A 66 -9.45 8.12 19.34
CA ARG A 66 -10.64 8.66 20.03
C ARG A 66 -10.78 8.15 21.46
N ASP A 67 -10.56 6.85 21.69
CA ASP A 67 -10.63 6.26 23.04
C ASP A 67 -9.56 6.83 23.98
N ASN A 68 -8.42 7.27 23.44
CA ASN A 68 -7.31 7.83 24.22
C ASN A 68 -7.44 9.34 24.47
N GLU A 69 -8.30 10.05 23.74
CA GLU A 69 -8.63 11.47 23.97
C GLU A 69 -9.75 11.66 24.99
N ILE A 70 -10.53 10.61 25.26
CA ILE A 70 -11.66 10.62 26.22
C ILE A 70 -11.21 10.27 27.66
N ARG A 71 -9.96 9.82 27.84
CA ARG A 71 -9.36 9.50 29.16
C ARG A 71 -8.46 10.62 29.66
#